data_AF-A0A1Y1UVG6-F1
#
_entry.id   AF-A0A1Y1UVG6-F1
#
_cell.length_a   1.000
_cell.length_b   1.000
_cell.length_c   1.000
_cell.angle_alpha   90.00
_cell.angle_beta   90.00
_cell.angle_gamma   90.00
#
_symmetry.space_group_name_H-M   'P 1'
#
loop_
_entity.id
_entity.type
_entity.pdbx_description
1 polymer ?
#
loop_
_entity_poly.entity_id
_entity_poly.type
_entity_poly.pdbx_seq_one_letter_code
_entity_poly.pdbx_strand_id
1 'polypeptide(L)'
;MKLLNFFTLFVTLYVAQCFAQRMDITLEKIKEFKVNTCKSDSDCKKEYETSCYKPNKDKDGYCLSKLFCRSNEKCIYEIYQEKNALLVNYQDVNTGRSYFATDIKPQIILESCNEKEAKNGNCFTRECSKAEECSSGRCENGVCITNDKPLHICTNDSSYFPSVKEGDDFARDKLTCKFVEQEICKKNSACANHSCIKMDGQHICALKQEKESTNLFSKFINFILELIGIVIAGTVIFFIVKHCMRNKSNRRVRKDLKVKYEMEEAFLKDNTKDYVELEDIDEYDYETSDMMKKKLMM
;
A
#
# COMPACT_ATOMS: atom_id res chain seq x y z
N MET A 1 -7.93 59.66 -1.93
CA MET A 1 -9.14 58.81 -1.90
C MET A 1 -9.09 57.59 -2.86
N LYS A 2 -7.92 57.15 -3.36
CA LYS A 2 -7.84 56.05 -4.35
C LYS A 2 -7.13 54.76 -3.86
N LEU A 3 -6.35 54.82 -2.78
CA LEU A 3 -5.61 53.65 -2.27
C LEU A 3 -6.49 52.71 -1.44
N LEU A 4 -7.40 53.27 -0.62
CA LEU A 4 -8.27 52.49 0.26
C LEU A 4 -9.26 51.61 -0.53
N ASN A 5 -9.77 52.12 -1.65
CA ASN A 5 -10.66 51.38 -2.56
C ASN A 5 -9.94 50.27 -3.33
N PHE A 6 -8.63 50.39 -3.55
CA PHE A 6 -7.84 49.36 -4.22
C PHE A 6 -7.56 48.18 -3.27
N PHE A 7 -7.28 48.49 -2.00
CA PHE A 7 -7.06 47.47 -0.97
C PHE A 7 -8.34 46.68 -0.64
N THR A 8 -9.49 47.36 -0.54
CA THR A 8 -10.77 46.65 -0.33
C THR A 8 -11.12 45.74 -1.50
N LEU A 9 -10.86 46.17 -2.75
CA LEU A 9 -11.09 45.33 -3.93
C LEU A 9 -10.19 44.08 -3.93
N PHE A 10 -8.91 44.22 -3.61
CA PHE A 10 -7.97 43.12 -3.51
C PHE A 10 -8.35 42.14 -2.40
N VAL A 11 -8.73 42.63 -1.21
CA VAL A 11 -9.17 41.78 -0.10
C VAL A 11 -10.47 41.04 -0.46
N THR A 12 -11.43 41.69 -1.14
CA THR A 12 -12.66 40.99 -1.59
C THR A 12 -12.40 39.94 -2.66
N LEU A 13 -11.47 40.19 -3.59
CA LEU A 13 -11.05 39.21 -4.60
C LEU A 13 -10.30 38.03 -3.97
N TYR A 14 -9.46 38.29 -2.97
CA TYR A 14 -8.74 37.25 -2.24
C TYR A 14 -9.67 36.37 -1.40
N VAL A 15 -10.65 36.99 -0.73
CA VAL A 15 -11.68 36.28 0.04
C VAL A 15 -12.58 35.44 -0.89
N ALA A 16 -12.88 35.93 -2.10
CA ALA A 16 -13.68 35.18 -3.09
C ALA A 16 -12.97 33.92 -3.62
N GLN A 17 -11.64 33.87 -3.65
CA GLN A 17 -10.87 32.72 -4.15
C GLN A 17 -10.74 31.57 -3.14
N CYS A 18 -11.15 31.74 -1.88
CA CYS A 18 -11.08 30.69 -0.86
C CYS A 18 -12.37 29.89 -0.69
N PHE A 19 -13.46 30.23 -1.38
CA PHE A 19 -14.70 29.48 -1.26
C PHE A 19 -14.72 28.34 -2.26
N ALA A 20 -14.30 27.17 -1.78
CA ALA A 20 -14.83 25.88 -2.18
C ALA A 20 -16.23 26.01 -2.80
N GLN A 21 -16.40 25.67 -4.08
CA GLN A 21 -17.71 25.74 -4.74
C GLN A 21 -18.61 24.62 -4.21
N ARG A 22 -19.25 24.89 -3.07
CA ARG A 22 -20.42 24.14 -2.62
C ARG A 22 -21.54 24.40 -3.62
N MET A 23 -22.10 23.34 -4.19
CA MET A 23 -23.18 23.47 -5.16
C MET A 23 -24.44 24.00 -4.49
N ASP A 24 -25.27 24.75 -5.21
CA ASP A 24 -26.64 25.11 -4.76
C ASP A 24 -27.63 23.92 -4.89
N ILE A 25 -27.16 22.72 -4.49
CA ILE A 25 -27.89 21.46 -4.57
C ILE A 25 -27.82 20.79 -3.20
N THR A 26 -28.97 20.39 -2.67
CA THR A 26 -29.08 19.67 -1.40
C THR A 26 -29.32 18.18 -1.63
N LEU A 27 -29.19 17.38 -0.57
CA LEU A 27 -29.45 15.95 -0.59
C LEU A 27 -30.88 15.61 -1.04
N GLU A 28 -31.88 16.40 -0.66
CA GLU A 28 -33.29 16.21 -1.03
C GLU A 28 -33.45 16.38 -2.54
N LYS A 29 -32.84 17.43 -3.11
CA LYS A 29 -32.89 17.71 -4.55
C LYS A 29 -32.20 16.63 -5.38
N ILE A 30 -31.11 16.03 -4.87
CA ILE A 30 -30.41 14.93 -5.54
C ILE A 30 -31.26 13.67 -5.66
N LYS A 31 -32.12 13.38 -4.68
CA LYS A 31 -33.00 12.21 -4.74
C LYS A 31 -34.01 12.29 -5.89
N GLU A 32 -34.28 13.50 -6.38
CA GLU A 32 -35.18 13.77 -7.51
C GLU A 32 -34.44 13.83 -8.86
N PHE A 33 -33.11 13.75 -8.87
CA PHE A 33 -32.33 13.84 -10.09
C PHE A 33 -32.50 12.61 -10.97
N LYS A 34 -32.78 12.88 -12.25
CA LYS A 34 -32.63 11.92 -13.32
C LYS A 34 -31.24 12.06 -13.93
N VAL A 35 -30.56 10.92 -14.08
CA VAL A 35 -29.26 10.84 -14.73
C VAL A 35 -29.44 11.02 -16.23
N ASN A 36 -28.55 11.82 -16.83
CA ASN A 36 -28.54 12.01 -18.28
C ASN A 36 -28.05 10.74 -18.99
N THR A 37 -28.68 10.40 -20.12
CA THR A 37 -28.16 9.38 -21.03
C THR A 37 -27.05 9.97 -21.89
N CYS A 38 -26.10 9.14 -22.32
CA CYS A 38 -24.92 9.59 -23.06
C CYS A 38 -24.47 8.58 -24.13
N LYS A 39 -23.89 9.08 -25.21
CA LYS A 39 -23.19 8.27 -26.22
C LYS A 39 -21.67 8.43 -26.13
N SER A 40 -21.20 9.44 -25.43
CA SER A 40 -19.80 9.79 -25.26
C SER A 40 -19.63 10.65 -24.01
N ASP A 41 -18.40 10.80 -23.53
CA ASP A 41 -18.12 11.67 -22.37
C ASP A 41 -18.53 13.13 -22.63
N SER A 42 -18.51 13.59 -23.90
CA SER A 42 -18.94 14.94 -24.27
C SER A 42 -20.44 15.21 -24.10
N ASP A 43 -21.26 14.18 -23.93
CA ASP A 43 -22.70 14.34 -23.66
C ASP A 43 -22.96 14.68 -22.18
N CYS A 44 -21.99 14.41 -21.31
CA CYS A 44 -22.04 14.64 -19.87
C CYS A 44 -21.61 16.07 -19.54
N LYS A 45 -22.52 17.02 -19.79
CA LYS A 45 -22.21 18.45 -19.78
C LYS A 45 -22.30 19.10 -18.40
N LYS A 46 -22.85 18.41 -17.39
CA LYS A 46 -22.98 19.01 -16.06
C LYS A 46 -21.66 18.91 -15.32
N GLU A 47 -21.37 19.92 -14.50
CA GLU A 47 -20.11 20.03 -13.75
C GLU A 47 -19.80 18.85 -12.82
N TYR A 48 -20.84 18.15 -12.37
CA TYR A 48 -20.75 16.99 -11.47
C TYR A 48 -20.80 15.63 -12.19
N GLU A 49 -20.94 15.64 -13.52
CA GLU A 49 -20.92 14.43 -14.35
C GLU A 49 -19.47 14.18 -14.80
N THR A 50 -18.93 12.99 -14.51
CA THR A 50 -17.50 12.70 -14.69
C THR A 50 -17.17 11.99 -16.01
N SER A 51 -18.03 11.09 -16.45
CA SER A 51 -17.79 10.24 -17.62
C SER A 51 -19.07 9.53 -18.07
N CYS A 52 -19.09 9.01 -19.30
CA CYS A 52 -20.18 8.23 -19.84
C CYS A 52 -19.93 6.73 -19.60
N TYR A 53 -20.77 6.09 -18.77
CA TYR A 53 -20.73 4.65 -18.57
C TYR A 53 -21.63 3.93 -19.59
N LYS A 54 -21.04 3.03 -20.36
CA LYS A 54 -21.76 2.19 -21.33
C LYS A 54 -21.74 0.72 -20.90
N PRO A 55 -22.87 0.13 -20.48
CA PRO A 55 -22.93 -1.30 -20.17
C PRO A 55 -22.76 -2.17 -21.44
N ASN A 56 -23.08 -1.63 -22.62
CA ASN A 56 -22.85 -2.27 -23.90
C ASN A 56 -22.41 -1.21 -24.93
N LYS A 57 -21.50 -1.55 -25.84
CA LYS A 57 -20.91 -0.63 -26.84
C LYS A 57 -21.96 0.00 -27.76
N ASP A 58 -23.05 -0.74 -28.03
CA ASP A 58 -24.07 -0.37 -29.01
C ASP A 58 -25.32 0.29 -28.39
N LYS A 59 -25.33 0.50 -27.06
CA LYS A 59 -26.45 1.13 -26.36
C LYS A 59 -26.06 2.51 -25.84
N ASP A 60 -27.07 3.36 -25.68
CA ASP A 60 -26.92 4.58 -24.91
C ASP A 60 -26.49 4.22 -23.47
N GLY A 61 -25.52 4.97 -22.97
CA GLY A 61 -24.99 4.88 -21.61
C GLY A 61 -25.64 5.88 -20.67
N TYR A 62 -25.06 6.00 -19.48
CA TYR A 62 -25.47 6.94 -18.43
C TYR A 62 -24.28 7.78 -17.99
N CYS A 63 -24.49 9.07 -17.79
CA CYS A 63 -23.46 9.94 -17.21
C CYS A 63 -23.25 9.56 -15.75
N LEU A 64 -22.03 9.19 -15.39
CA LEU A 64 -21.65 8.93 -14.02
C LEU A 64 -21.54 10.24 -13.26
N SER A 65 -21.99 10.25 -12.02
CA SER A 65 -21.82 11.37 -11.10
C SER A 65 -21.44 10.87 -9.72
N LYS A 66 -20.66 11.66 -9.00
CA LYS A 66 -20.25 11.35 -7.63
C LYS A 66 -20.31 12.62 -6.79
N LEU A 67 -21.25 12.62 -5.85
CA LEU A 67 -21.57 13.76 -5.00
C LEU A 67 -21.48 13.34 -3.53
N PHE A 68 -21.07 14.27 -2.69
CA PHE A 68 -20.96 14.13 -1.25
C PHE A 68 -21.87 15.13 -0.57
N CYS A 69 -22.80 14.65 0.26
CA CYS A 69 -23.88 15.46 0.78
C CYS A 69 -24.12 15.19 2.26
N ARG A 70 -24.23 16.26 3.06
CA ARG A 70 -24.77 16.19 4.41
C ARG A 70 -26.24 16.61 4.40
N SER A 71 -27.01 16.12 5.37
CA SER A 71 -28.43 16.48 5.51
C SER A 71 -28.60 18.00 5.68
N ASN A 72 -29.50 18.61 4.90
CA ASN A 72 -29.75 20.06 4.88
C ASN A 72 -28.53 20.94 4.54
N GLU A 73 -27.50 20.39 3.91
CA GLU A 73 -26.33 21.15 3.47
C GLU A 73 -26.16 21.06 1.95
N LYS A 74 -25.38 22.02 1.42
CA LYS A 74 -24.97 22.04 0.03
C LYS A 74 -24.00 20.88 -0.25
N CYS A 75 -24.26 20.15 -1.32
CA CYS A 75 -23.42 19.05 -1.76
C CYS A 75 -22.11 19.52 -2.40
N ILE A 76 -21.15 18.61 -2.38
CA ILE A 76 -19.80 18.79 -2.91
C ILE A 76 -19.58 17.69 -3.95
N TYR A 77 -18.92 18.01 -5.07
CA TYR A 77 -18.52 17.01 -6.07
C TYR A 77 -17.00 16.96 -6.15
N GLU A 78 -16.50 15.81 -6.59
CA GLU A 78 -15.07 15.56 -6.75
C GLU A 78 -14.57 16.20 -8.05
N ILE A 79 -13.53 17.05 -7.96
CA ILE A 79 -12.88 17.66 -9.11
C ILE A 79 -11.39 17.31 -9.08
N TYR A 80 -10.90 16.73 -10.18
CA TYR A 80 -9.52 16.25 -10.32
C TYR A 80 -8.55 17.27 -10.95
N GLN A 81 -8.98 18.50 -11.28
CA GLN A 81 -8.12 19.48 -11.96
C GLN A 81 -7.82 20.73 -11.12
N GLU A 82 -6.54 21.08 -11.04
CA GLU A 82 -5.96 22.06 -10.10
C GLU A 82 -6.29 23.54 -10.38
N LYS A 83 -6.74 23.90 -11.59
CA LYS A 83 -6.63 25.32 -11.99
C LYS A 83 -7.58 26.29 -11.33
N ASN A 84 -8.70 25.86 -10.73
CA ASN A 84 -9.65 26.72 -9.98
C ASN A 84 -10.67 25.91 -9.16
N ALA A 85 -10.44 24.61 -8.94
CA ALA A 85 -11.45 23.70 -8.44
C ALA A 85 -11.04 23.06 -7.11
N LEU A 86 -12.05 22.78 -6.29
CA LEU A 86 -11.89 22.15 -4.99
C LEU A 86 -11.39 20.70 -5.19
N LEU A 87 -10.14 20.44 -4.79
CA LEU A 87 -9.63 19.07 -4.75
C LEU A 87 -10.31 18.33 -3.59
N VAL A 88 -11.21 17.42 -3.96
CA VAL A 88 -11.95 16.57 -3.03
C VAL A 88 -11.71 15.13 -3.45
N ASN A 89 -10.72 14.50 -2.86
CA ASN A 89 -10.53 13.06 -3.03
C ASN A 89 -11.06 12.35 -1.79
N TYR A 90 -12.04 11.46 -1.91
CA TYR A 90 -12.46 10.61 -0.79
C TYR A 90 -11.61 9.35 -0.78
N GLN A 91 -10.91 9.11 0.32
CA GLN A 91 -10.22 7.86 0.59
C GLN A 91 -10.88 7.14 1.76
N ASP A 92 -11.04 5.82 1.64
CA ASP A 92 -11.56 5.00 2.73
C ASP A 92 -10.66 5.13 3.98
N VAL A 93 -11.30 5.24 5.15
CA VAL A 93 -10.66 5.43 6.44
C VAL A 93 -10.18 4.08 6.94
N ASN A 94 -9.10 3.61 6.33
CA ASN A 94 -8.62 2.26 6.56
C ASN A 94 -7.77 2.20 7.84
N THR A 95 -8.44 2.03 8.99
CA THR A 95 -8.00 1.50 10.31
C THR A 95 -6.49 1.40 10.63
N GLY A 96 -5.69 2.42 10.29
CA GLY A 96 -4.27 2.54 10.66
C GLY A 96 -3.23 2.20 9.58
N ARG A 97 -3.57 2.11 8.28
CA ARG A 97 -2.57 1.91 7.21
C ARG A 97 -2.66 2.88 6.03
N SER A 98 -3.38 3.99 6.16
CA SER A 98 -3.49 4.98 5.09
C SER A 98 -2.21 5.82 4.98
N TYR A 99 -1.25 5.33 4.18
CA TYR A 99 -0.23 6.19 3.59
C TYR A 99 -0.93 7.09 2.57
N PHE A 100 -1.38 8.26 3.00
CA PHE A 100 -1.90 9.28 2.09
C PHE A 100 -0.73 9.77 1.21
N ALA A 101 -0.84 9.65 -0.11
CA ALA A 101 0.14 10.24 -1.02
C ALA A 101 0.18 11.76 -0.74
N THR A 102 1.33 12.24 -0.25
CA THR A 102 1.51 13.53 0.41
C THR A 102 1.50 14.74 -0.52
N ASP A 103 1.45 14.52 -1.83
CA ASP A 103 1.94 15.55 -2.75
C ASP A 103 0.87 16.62 -3.07
N ILE A 104 -0.40 16.36 -2.74
CA ILE A 104 -1.48 17.34 -2.94
C ILE A 104 -2.44 17.35 -1.73
N LYS A 105 -2.34 18.39 -0.89
CA LYS A 105 -3.27 18.60 0.23
C LYS A 105 -4.65 19.01 -0.32
N PRO A 106 -5.73 18.26 -0.04
CA PRO A 106 -7.08 18.65 -0.45
C PRO A 106 -7.47 19.96 0.25
N GLN A 107 -8.34 20.72 -0.40
CA GLN A 107 -8.92 21.92 0.23
C GLN A 107 -10.01 21.55 1.25
N ILE A 108 -10.74 20.45 1.00
CA ILE A 108 -11.74 19.88 1.92
C ILE A 108 -11.49 18.37 2.08
N ILE A 109 -11.37 17.95 3.33
CA ILE A 109 -11.23 16.57 3.78
C ILE A 109 -12.62 16.00 4.03
N LEU A 110 -13.01 15.02 3.22
CA LEU A 110 -14.31 14.35 3.38
C LEU A 110 -14.30 13.27 4.44
N GLU A 111 -13.15 12.64 4.67
CA GLU A 111 -13.01 11.63 5.71
C GLU A 111 -13.28 12.27 7.07
N SER A 112 -13.99 11.55 7.92
CA SER A 112 -14.18 11.95 9.30
C SER A 112 -14.24 10.72 10.19
N CYS A 113 -13.70 10.82 11.39
CA CYS A 113 -13.66 9.76 12.39
C CYS A 113 -14.70 9.99 13.48
N ASN A 114 -15.26 8.92 14.03
CA ASN A 114 -15.95 9.04 15.31
C ASN A 114 -14.98 9.55 16.39
N GLU A 115 -15.45 10.46 17.24
CA GLU A 115 -14.61 11.10 18.27
C GLU A 115 -13.91 10.10 19.19
N LYS A 116 -14.59 8.99 19.55
CA LYS A 116 -14.00 7.94 20.39
C LYS A 116 -12.88 7.20 19.66
N GLU A 117 -13.11 6.82 18.41
CA GLU A 117 -12.10 6.12 17.59
C GLU A 117 -10.88 6.98 17.32
N ALA A 118 -11.08 8.29 17.09
CA ALA A 118 -10.00 9.26 16.95
C ALA A 118 -9.17 9.38 18.24
N LYS A 119 -9.82 9.47 19.41
CA LYS A 119 -9.14 9.51 20.72
C LYS A 119 -8.36 8.23 21.04
N ASN A 120 -8.86 7.09 20.59
CA ASN A 120 -8.22 5.79 20.78
C ASN A 120 -7.10 5.50 19.75
N GLY A 121 -6.92 6.37 18.74
CA GLY A 121 -5.92 6.17 17.69
C GLY A 121 -6.25 5.04 16.72
N ASN A 122 -7.53 4.64 16.62
CA ASN A 122 -7.99 3.55 15.75
C ASN A 122 -8.45 4.04 14.37
N CYS A 123 -8.55 5.36 14.20
CA CYS A 123 -9.08 6.00 13.01
C CYS A 123 -8.21 7.18 12.60
N PHE A 124 -7.87 7.26 11.30
CA PHE A 124 -6.98 8.26 10.75
C PHE A 124 -7.59 8.88 9.50
N THR A 125 -7.76 10.20 9.51
CA THR A 125 -8.06 10.99 8.31
C THR A 125 -6.77 11.60 7.77
N ARG A 126 -6.85 12.28 6.62
CA ARG A 126 -5.83 13.27 6.29
C ARG A 126 -5.73 14.31 7.41
N GLU A 127 -4.51 14.83 7.61
CA GLU A 127 -4.24 15.77 8.68
C GLU A 127 -4.93 17.12 8.40
N CYS A 128 -5.75 17.56 9.35
CA CYS A 128 -6.40 18.87 9.34
C CYS A 128 -5.68 19.83 10.29
N SER A 129 -5.56 21.09 9.89
CA SER A 129 -5.04 22.16 10.75
C SER A 129 -6.14 23.09 11.23
N LYS A 130 -7.28 23.11 10.52
CA LYS A 130 -8.42 23.99 10.81
C LYS A 130 -9.74 23.27 10.60
N ALA A 131 -10.78 23.72 11.30
CA ALA A 131 -12.13 23.15 11.22
C ALA A 131 -12.72 23.24 9.79
N GLU A 132 -12.40 24.29 9.05
CA GLU A 132 -12.90 24.55 7.69
C GLU A 132 -12.30 23.59 6.65
N GLU A 133 -11.15 22.98 6.96
CA GLU A 133 -10.56 21.93 6.11
C GLU A 133 -11.37 20.64 6.20
N CYS A 134 -12.18 20.43 7.24
CA CYS A 134 -13.01 19.25 7.42
C CYS A 134 -14.41 19.46 6.89
N SER A 135 -14.93 18.53 6.11
CA SER A 135 -16.32 18.56 5.62
C SER A 135 -17.36 18.54 6.76
N SER A 136 -16.98 18.07 7.94
CA SER A 136 -17.79 18.07 9.16
C SER A 136 -17.75 19.40 9.92
N GLY A 137 -16.83 20.30 9.58
CA GLY A 137 -16.57 21.52 10.34
C GLY A 137 -15.91 21.28 11.71
N ARG A 138 -15.32 20.10 11.95
CA ARG A 138 -14.64 19.75 13.19
C ARG A 138 -13.28 19.13 12.91
N CYS A 139 -12.22 19.77 13.41
CA CYS A 139 -10.84 19.27 13.39
C CYS A 139 -10.32 19.20 14.83
N GLU A 140 -9.94 18.01 15.29
CA GLU A 140 -9.44 17.79 16.66
C GLU A 140 -8.17 16.94 16.60
N ASN A 141 -7.07 17.44 17.17
CA ASN A 141 -5.77 16.77 17.20
C ASN A 141 -5.29 16.29 15.80
N GLY A 142 -5.51 17.11 14.77
CA GLY A 142 -5.12 16.76 13.40
C GLY A 142 -6.10 15.84 12.67
N VAL A 143 -7.21 15.42 13.30
CA VAL A 143 -8.18 14.48 12.72
C VAL A 143 -9.53 15.15 12.52
N CYS A 144 -10.15 14.94 11.35
CA CYS A 144 -11.52 15.40 11.11
C CYS A 144 -12.51 14.52 11.87
N ILE A 145 -13.39 15.13 12.68
CA ILE A 145 -14.34 14.39 13.54
C ILE A 145 -15.73 14.41 12.92
N THR A 146 -16.48 13.31 12.98
CA THR A 146 -17.87 13.23 12.52
C THR A 146 -18.75 14.21 13.32
N ASN A 147 -19.87 14.61 12.72
CA ASN A 147 -20.86 15.47 13.35
C ASN A 147 -22.25 14.83 13.27
N ASP A 148 -23.27 15.50 13.81
CA ASP A 148 -24.64 14.98 13.85
C ASP A 148 -25.33 14.90 12.47
N LYS A 149 -24.69 15.44 11.42
CA LYS A 149 -25.23 15.49 10.06
C LYS A 149 -24.45 14.52 9.17
N PRO A 150 -24.93 13.28 8.97
CA PRO A 150 -24.12 12.26 8.32
C PRO A 150 -23.79 12.61 6.87
N LEU A 151 -22.57 12.31 6.47
CA LEU A 151 -22.11 12.43 5.10
C LEU A 151 -22.60 11.24 4.27
N HIS A 152 -23.17 11.54 3.12
CA HIS A 152 -23.63 10.57 2.14
C HIS A 152 -22.77 10.67 0.88
N ILE A 153 -22.41 9.52 0.32
CA ILE A 153 -21.96 9.42 -1.06
C ILE A 153 -23.17 9.11 -1.94
N CYS A 154 -23.42 9.97 -2.91
CA CYS A 154 -24.51 9.90 -3.88
C CYS A 154 -23.92 9.64 -5.27
N THR A 155 -24.14 8.45 -5.81
CA THR A 155 -23.62 8.08 -7.13
C THR A 155 -24.52 7.08 -7.85
N ASN A 156 -24.42 7.05 -9.17
CA ASN A 156 -24.99 6.03 -10.05
C ASN A 156 -23.89 5.13 -10.65
N ASP A 157 -22.70 5.14 -10.08
CA ASP A 157 -21.64 4.18 -10.37
C ASP A 157 -21.68 3.03 -9.35
N SER A 158 -21.92 1.82 -9.85
CA SER A 158 -22.01 0.60 -9.04
C SER A 158 -20.67 0.21 -8.40
N SER A 159 -19.54 0.73 -8.91
CA SER A 159 -18.21 0.44 -8.36
C SER A 159 -18.06 0.90 -6.89
N TYR A 160 -18.78 1.96 -6.50
CA TYR A 160 -18.80 2.50 -5.13
C TYR A 160 -19.73 1.73 -4.19
N PHE A 161 -20.53 0.81 -4.72
CA PHE A 161 -21.47 -0.02 -3.96
C PHE A 161 -21.27 -1.51 -4.30
N PRO A 162 -20.07 -2.07 -4.10
CA PRO A 162 -19.70 -3.39 -4.62
C PRO A 162 -20.57 -4.55 -4.09
N SER A 163 -21.23 -4.34 -2.94
CA SER A 163 -22.11 -5.32 -2.31
C SER A 163 -23.60 -5.12 -2.62
N VAL A 164 -23.96 -4.12 -3.43
CA VAL A 164 -25.35 -3.82 -3.81
C VAL A 164 -25.63 -4.35 -5.21
N LYS A 165 -26.62 -5.24 -5.34
CA LYS A 165 -27.05 -5.76 -6.64
C LYS A 165 -27.86 -4.71 -7.39
N GLU A 166 -27.65 -4.63 -8.71
CA GLU A 166 -28.43 -3.78 -9.62
C GLU A 166 -29.89 -4.27 -9.64
N GLY A 167 -30.85 -3.34 -9.47
CA GLY A 167 -32.29 -3.62 -9.48
C GLY A 167 -32.98 -3.61 -8.12
N ASP A 168 -32.31 -4.04 -7.05
CA ASP A 168 -32.93 -4.07 -5.70
C ASP A 168 -32.84 -2.72 -4.99
N ASP A 169 -31.62 -2.18 -4.88
CA ASP A 169 -31.30 -0.98 -4.08
C ASP A 169 -30.45 0.06 -4.85
N PHE A 170 -30.16 -0.22 -6.12
CA PHE A 170 -29.33 0.61 -6.98
C PHE A 170 -29.89 0.66 -8.40
N ALA A 171 -29.92 1.86 -8.98
CA ALA A 171 -30.35 2.09 -10.35
C ALA A 171 -29.43 3.11 -11.02
N ARG A 172 -29.13 2.92 -12.31
CA ARG A 172 -28.17 3.77 -13.06
C ARG A 172 -28.78 5.07 -13.58
N ASP A 173 -30.11 5.15 -13.65
CA ASP A 173 -30.89 6.28 -14.13
C ASP A 173 -31.20 7.34 -13.05
N LYS A 174 -30.81 7.08 -11.81
CA LYS A 174 -30.93 7.99 -10.66
C LYS A 174 -29.71 7.87 -9.75
N LEU A 175 -29.48 8.86 -8.90
CA LEU A 175 -28.40 8.81 -7.91
C LEU A 175 -28.84 8.01 -6.69
N THR A 176 -28.01 7.05 -6.28
CA THR A 176 -28.20 6.29 -5.05
C THR A 176 -27.31 6.89 -3.97
N CYS A 177 -27.91 7.29 -2.85
CA CYS A 177 -27.20 7.89 -1.72
C CYS A 177 -27.09 6.92 -0.55
N LYS A 178 -25.88 6.71 -0.04
CA LYS A 178 -25.58 5.86 1.13
C LYS A 178 -24.60 6.57 2.05
N PHE A 179 -24.57 6.20 3.33
CA PHE A 179 -23.61 6.73 4.30
C PHE A 179 -22.19 6.31 3.94
N VAL A 180 -21.24 7.25 4.07
CA VAL A 180 -19.80 6.99 3.95
C VAL A 180 -19.28 6.26 5.20
N GLU A 181 -18.00 5.90 5.21
CA GLU A 181 -17.37 5.26 6.37
C GLU A 181 -17.38 6.14 7.63
N GLN A 182 -17.31 5.48 8.80
CA GLN A 182 -17.34 6.05 10.15
C GLN A 182 -18.64 6.78 10.54
N GLU A 183 -19.59 6.93 9.62
CA GLU A 183 -20.92 7.48 9.90
C GLU A 183 -21.79 6.48 10.66
N ILE A 184 -22.68 7.00 11.51
CA ILE A 184 -23.54 6.20 12.38
C ILE A 184 -24.64 5.54 11.54
N CYS A 185 -24.80 4.22 11.67
CA CYS A 185 -25.74 3.45 10.87
C CYS A 185 -26.67 2.60 11.74
N LYS A 186 -27.85 2.28 11.18
CA LYS A 186 -28.83 1.38 11.81
C LYS A 186 -28.90 0.01 11.13
N LYS A 187 -28.48 -0.07 9.86
CA LYS A 187 -28.59 -1.25 9.00
C LYS A 187 -27.44 -1.27 8.00
N ASN A 188 -27.01 -2.46 7.60
CA ASN A 188 -25.98 -2.67 6.57
C ASN A 188 -26.29 -1.92 5.26
N SER A 189 -27.54 -2.01 4.78
CA SER A 189 -27.96 -1.39 3.52
C SER A 189 -27.94 0.14 3.52
N ALA A 190 -27.73 0.78 4.67
CA ALA A 190 -27.58 2.24 4.75
C ALA A 190 -26.15 2.69 4.39
N CYS A 191 -25.15 1.83 4.55
CA CYS A 191 -23.74 2.12 4.29
C CYS A 191 -23.37 1.86 2.83
N ALA A 192 -22.46 2.66 2.27
CA ALA A 192 -21.98 2.49 0.89
C ALA A 192 -21.31 1.12 0.67
N ASN A 193 -20.49 0.69 1.62
CA ASN A 193 -19.85 -0.62 1.64
C ASN A 193 -20.77 -1.77 2.12
N HIS A 194 -22.07 -1.51 2.32
CA HIS A 194 -23.05 -2.48 2.84
C HIS A 194 -22.66 -3.13 4.18
N SER A 195 -21.89 -2.44 5.03
CA SER A 195 -21.37 -2.99 6.29
C SER A 195 -21.55 -1.99 7.44
N CYS A 196 -22.44 -2.34 8.37
CA CYS A 196 -22.75 -1.57 9.56
C CYS A 196 -22.33 -2.37 10.80
N ILE A 197 -21.14 -2.07 11.34
CA ILE A 197 -20.52 -2.83 12.43
C ILE A 197 -20.65 -2.11 13.76
N LYS A 198 -20.69 -2.86 14.86
CA LYS A 198 -20.73 -2.30 16.22
C LYS A 198 -19.30 -2.10 16.73
N MET A 199 -18.92 -0.85 17.00
CA MET A 199 -17.65 -0.45 17.61
C MET A 199 -17.95 0.42 18.83
N ASP A 200 -17.37 0.09 19.98
CA ASP A 200 -17.53 0.85 21.25
C ASP A 200 -18.98 1.22 21.62
N GLY A 201 -19.90 0.28 21.38
CA GLY A 201 -21.32 0.42 21.70
C GLY A 201 -22.16 1.10 20.62
N GLN A 202 -21.54 1.63 19.57
CA GLN A 202 -22.21 2.35 18.48
C GLN A 202 -22.09 1.60 17.16
N HIS A 203 -23.12 1.66 16.33
CA HIS A 203 -23.09 1.07 14.99
C HIS A 203 -22.58 2.10 13.99
N ILE A 204 -21.50 1.79 13.28
CA ILE A 204 -20.88 2.67 12.28
C ILE A 204 -20.67 1.94 10.95
N CYS A 205 -20.70 2.69 9.87
CA CYS A 205 -20.34 2.20 8.55
C CYS A 205 -18.83 1.97 8.51
N ALA A 206 -18.37 0.77 8.25
CA ALA A 206 -16.95 0.50 8.09
C ALA A 206 -16.77 -0.69 7.18
N LEU A 207 -15.69 -0.70 6.40
CA LEU A 207 -15.36 -1.89 5.63
C LEU A 207 -15.34 -3.06 6.58
N LYS A 208 -16.10 -4.08 6.24
CA LYS A 208 -15.94 -5.37 6.89
C LYS A 208 -14.49 -5.70 6.59
N GLN A 209 -13.61 -5.54 7.57
CA GLN A 209 -12.32 -6.18 7.48
C GLN A 209 -12.70 -7.63 7.24
N GLU A 210 -12.49 -8.10 6.01
CA GLU A 210 -12.17 -9.51 5.85
C GLU A 210 -11.13 -9.69 6.93
N LYS A 211 -11.46 -10.47 7.97
CA LYS A 211 -10.44 -10.96 8.86
C LYS A 211 -9.50 -11.65 7.88
N GLU A 212 -8.48 -10.93 7.39
CA GLU A 212 -7.28 -11.52 6.83
C GLU A 212 -6.89 -12.42 7.97
N SER A 213 -7.25 -13.69 7.84
CA SER A 213 -7.41 -14.58 8.97
C SER A 213 -6.00 -14.92 9.41
N THR A 214 -5.37 -14.01 10.13
CA THR A 214 -4.13 -14.18 10.89
C THR A 214 -3.14 -15.13 10.24
N ASN A 215 -2.99 -15.04 8.91
CA ASN A 215 -1.97 -15.76 8.18
C ASN A 215 -0.67 -14.97 8.20
N LEU A 216 -0.59 -13.85 8.92
CA LEU A 216 0.69 -13.26 9.29
C LEU A 216 1.51 -14.23 10.14
N PHE A 217 0.88 -14.95 11.07
CA PHE A 217 1.56 -15.97 11.87
C PHE A 217 1.98 -17.17 11.01
N SER A 218 1.13 -17.62 10.08
CA SER A 218 1.50 -18.72 9.16
C SER A 218 2.54 -18.30 8.12
N LYS A 219 2.47 -17.07 7.58
CA LYS A 219 3.52 -16.48 6.73
C LYS A 219 4.83 -16.36 7.48
N PHE A 220 4.81 -15.95 8.75
CA PHE A 220 5.99 -15.88 9.59
C PHE A 220 6.58 -17.27 9.89
N ILE A 221 5.75 -18.26 10.19
CA ILE A 221 6.17 -19.66 10.35
C ILE A 221 6.82 -20.18 9.06
N ASN A 222 6.19 -19.95 7.90
CA ASN A 222 6.74 -20.38 6.62
C ASN A 222 8.10 -19.75 6.33
N PHE A 223 8.27 -18.46 6.65
CA PHE A 223 9.56 -17.76 6.53
C PHE A 223 10.64 -18.37 7.43
N ILE A 224 10.31 -18.73 8.68
CA ILE A 224 11.24 -19.41 9.59
C ILE A 224 11.62 -20.80 9.06
N LEU A 225 10.66 -21.57 8.56
CA LEU A 225 10.92 -22.89 7.99
C LEU A 225 11.83 -22.83 6.77
N GLU A 226 11.67 -21.80 5.93
CA GLU A 226 12.54 -21.54 4.77
C GLU A 226 13.98 -21.23 5.21
N LEU A 227 14.17 -20.37 6.22
CA LEU A 227 15.48 -20.08 6.79
C LEU A 227 16.16 -21.33 7.38
N ILE A 228 15.42 -22.17 8.10
CA ILE A 228 15.94 -23.43 8.64
C ILE A 228 16.37 -24.35 7.49
N GLY A 229 15.58 -24.44 6.41
CA GLY A 229 15.91 -25.22 5.23
C GLY A 229 17.25 -24.80 4.60
N ILE A 230 17.50 -23.49 4.47
CA ILE A 230 18.75 -22.95 3.93
C ILE A 230 19.95 -23.31 4.82
N VAL A 231 19.80 -23.21 6.15
CA VAL A 231 20.87 -23.57 7.10
C VAL A 231 21.20 -25.06 7.00
N ILE A 232 20.18 -25.93 6.98
CA ILE A 232 20.39 -27.38 6.84
C ILE A 232 21.11 -27.69 5.52
N ALA A 233 20.64 -27.14 4.40
CA ALA A 233 21.27 -27.34 3.10
C ALA A 233 22.75 -26.89 3.11
N GLY A 234 23.05 -25.73 3.70
CA GLY A 234 24.42 -25.23 3.86
C GLY A 234 25.31 -26.16 4.68
N THR A 235 24.80 -26.70 5.80
CA THR A 235 25.57 -27.65 6.62
C THR A 235 25.86 -28.96 5.88
N VAL A 236 24.89 -29.52 5.14
CA VAL A 236 25.08 -30.73 4.34
C VAL A 236 26.15 -30.51 3.27
N ILE A 237 26.10 -29.39 2.55
CA ILE A 237 27.12 -29.02 1.55
C ILE A 237 28.49 -28.93 2.20
N PHE A 238 28.60 -28.29 3.37
CA PHE A 238 29.85 -28.18 4.11
C PHE A 238 30.44 -29.56 4.49
N PHE A 239 29.62 -30.49 4.98
CA PHE A 239 30.07 -31.85 5.31
C PHE A 239 30.52 -32.63 4.08
N ILE A 240 29.81 -32.52 2.95
CA ILE A 240 30.19 -33.14 1.68
C ILE A 240 31.56 -32.62 1.22
N VAL A 241 31.75 -31.29 1.22
CA VAL A 241 33.02 -30.66 0.83
C VAL A 241 34.15 -31.11 1.76
N LYS A 242 33.94 -31.10 3.08
CA LYS A 242 34.92 -31.57 4.06
C LYS A 242 35.29 -33.04 3.84
N HIS A 243 34.31 -33.90 3.57
CA HIS A 243 34.54 -35.32 3.29
C HIS A 243 35.34 -35.51 1.99
N CYS A 244 35.00 -34.78 0.92
CA CYS A 244 35.75 -34.78 -0.34
C CYS A 244 37.19 -34.33 -0.16
N MET A 245 37.43 -33.26 0.62
CA MET A 245 38.78 -32.78 0.93
C MET A 245 39.58 -33.81 1.74
N ARG A 246 38.96 -34.42 2.77
CA ARG A 246 39.62 -35.46 3.59
C ARG A 246 39.97 -36.70 2.76
N ASN A 247 39.08 -37.13 1.87
CA ASN A 247 39.35 -38.24 0.96
C ASN A 247 40.49 -37.92 -0.02
N LYS A 248 40.53 -36.69 -0.56
CA LYS A 248 41.62 -36.24 -1.43
C LYS A 248 42.96 -36.21 -0.67
N SER A 249 42.97 -35.77 0.58
CA SER A 249 44.16 -35.80 1.45
C SER A 249 44.63 -37.22 1.69
N ASN A 250 43.73 -38.14 2.07
CA ASN A 250 44.07 -39.55 2.29
C ASN A 250 44.61 -40.22 1.03
N ARG A 251 44.09 -39.86 -0.16
CA ARG A 251 44.62 -40.35 -1.44
C ARG A 251 46.04 -39.83 -1.72
N ARG A 252 46.37 -38.60 -1.34
CA ARG A 252 47.76 -38.07 -1.44
C ARG A 252 48.69 -38.84 -0.52
N VAL A 253 48.35 -38.96 0.76
CA VAL A 253 49.15 -39.71 1.75
C VAL A 253 49.38 -41.17 1.30
N ARG A 254 48.36 -41.85 0.75
CA ARG A 254 48.52 -43.20 0.20
C ARG A 254 49.46 -43.26 -1.01
N LYS A 255 49.46 -42.25 -1.88
CA LYS A 255 50.40 -42.17 -3.01
C LYS A 255 51.83 -41.94 -2.51
N ASP A 256 52.01 -41.03 -1.56
CA ASP A 256 53.33 -40.71 -1.00
C ASP A 256 53.93 -41.92 -0.26
N LEU A 257 53.12 -42.64 0.54
CA LEU A 257 53.53 -43.89 1.18
C LEU A 257 53.88 -44.98 0.16
N LYS A 258 53.09 -45.12 -0.92
CA LYS A 258 53.38 -46.10 -1.98
C LYS A 258 54.72 -45.82 -2.66
N VAL A 259 55.01 -44.57 -3.02
CA VAL A 259 56.30 -44.18 -3.61
C VAL A 259 57.45 -44.47 -2.65
N LYS A 260 57.28 -44.15 -1.36
CA LYS A 260 58.29 -44.45 -0.33
C LYS A 260 58.61 -45.94 -0.25
N TYR A 261 57.59 -46.80 -0.21
CA TYR A 261 57.80 -48.26 -0.17
C TYR A 261 58.44 -48.80 -1.46
N GLU A 262 58.06 -48.29 -2.63
CA GLU A 262 58.67 -48.67 -3.92
C GLU A 262 60.16 -48.25 -3.99
N MET A 263 60.53 -47.09 -3.44
CA MET A 263 61.93 -46.65 -3.32
C MET A 263 62.72 -47.57 -2.37
N GLU A 264 62.20 -47.83 -1.16
CA GLU A 264 62.85 -48.72 -0.18
C GLU A 264 63.06 -50.14 -0.75
N GLU A 265 62.10 -50.67 -1.51
CA GLU A 265 62.23 -51.98 -2.17
C GLU A 265 63.30 -51.99 -3.28
N ALA A 266 63.39 -50.90 -4.07
CA ALA A 266 64.42 -50.76 -5.10
C ALA A 266 65.84 -50.74 -4.50
N PHE A 267 66.03 -49.99 -3.40
CA PHE A 267 67.30 -49.97 -2.67
C PHE A 267 67.71 -51.34 -2.14
N LEU A 268 66.76 -52.14 -1.62
CA LEU A 268 67.06 -53.48 -1.10
C LEU A 268 67.39 -54.49 -2.20
N LYS A 269 66.86 -54.32 -3.42
CA LYS A 269 67.11 -55.23 -4.55
C LYS A 269 68.43 -54.97 -5.28
N ASP A 270 68.95 -53.75 -5.27
CA ASP A 270 70.18 -53.38 -5.99
C ASP A 270 71.47 -53.53 -5.15
N ASN A 271 71.41 -54.37 -4.10
CA ASN A 271 72.47 -54.61 -3.11
C ASN A 271 73.74 -55.33 -3.67
N THR A 272 74.00 -55.24 -4.97
CA THR A 272 75.19 -55.79 -5.63
C THR A 272 75.96 -54.78 -6.50
N LYS A 273 75.68 -53.48 -6.44
CA LYS A 273 76.50 -52.46 -7.12
C LYS A 273 76.96 -51.34 -6.18
N ASP A 274 78.22 -50.95 -6.37
CA ASP A 274 78.96 -49.97 -5.59
C ASP A 274 78.15 -48.70 -5.32
N TYR A 275 78.06 -48.36 -4.04
CA TYR A 275 77.42 -47.14 -3.55
C TYR A 275 78.18 -45.92 -4.10
N VAL A 276 77.46 -45.04 -4.79
CA VAL A 276 77.91 -43.66 -5.03
C VAL A 276 77.46 -42.86 -3.81
N GLU A 277 78.42 -42.37 -3.01
CA GLU A 277 78.16 -41.39 -1.97
C GLU A 277 77.48 -40.18 -2.61
N LEU A 278 76.22 -39.93 -2.25
CA LEU A 278 75.55 -38.70 -2.61
C LEU A 278 76.16 -37.60 -1.74
N GLU A 279 76.82 -36.64 -2.36
CA GLU A 279 77.27 -35.40 -1.71
C GLU A 279 76.09 -34.78 -0.96
N ASP A 280 76.39 -34.27 0.24
CA ASP A 280 75.44 -33.55 1.09
C ASP A 280 74.80 -32.43 0.27
N ILE A 281 73.53 -32.62 -0.10
CA ILE A 281 72.73 -31.56 -0.69
C ILE A 281 72.40 -30.63 0.48
N ASP A 282 73.03 -29.45 0.47
CA ASP A 282 72.78 -28.36 1.41
C ASP A 282 71.27 -28.21 1.66
N GLU A 283 70.93 -28.11 2.94
CA GLU A 283 69.56 -28.04 3.46
C GLU A 283 68.65 -27.18 2.57
N TYR A 284 67.65 -27.81 1.97
CA TYR A 284 66.65 -27.14 1.16
C TYR A 284 65.84 -26.20 2.06
N ASP A 285 66.21 -24.92 2.07
CA ASP A 285 65.65 -23.88 2.93
C ASP A 285 64.14 -23.69 2.68
N TYR A 286 63.35 -24.33 3.54
CA TYR A 286 61.89 -24.38 3.49
C TYR A 286 61.24 -23.00 3.69
N GLU A 287 61.95 -22.04 4.31
CA GLU A 287 61.41 -20.71 4.62
C GLU A 287 61.14 -19.89 3.35
N THR A 288 61.89 -20.12 2.27
CA THR A 288 61.72 -19.38 1.01
C THR A 288 60.40 -19.71 0.28
N SER A 289 59.84 -20.90 0.49
CA SER A 289 58.62 -21.33 -0.23
C SER A 289 57.33 -20.70 0.32
N ASP A 290 57.30 -20.34 1.61
CA ASP A 290 56.11 -19.77 2.25
C ASP A 290 55.96 -18.26 1.93
N MET A 291 57.08 -17.57 1.68
CA MET A 291 57.06 -16.19 1.21
C MET A 291 56.49 -16.02 -0.22
N MET A 292 56.71 -16.96 -1.14
CA MET A 292 56.14 -16.87 -2.50
C MET A 292 54.62 -17.09 -2.51
N LYS A 293 54.07 -17.88 -1.58
CA LYS A 293 52.62 -18.11 -1.49
C LYS A 293 51.86 -16.88 -1.01
N LYS A 294 52.43 -16.10 -0.08
CA LYS A 294 51.80 -14.86 0.42
C LYS A 294 51.76 -13.75 -0.64
N LYS A 295 52.71 -13.72 -1.57
CA LYS A 295 52.78 -12.68 -2.62
C LYS A 295 51.80 -12.87 -3.77
N LEU A 296 51.14 -14.03 -3.88
CA LEU A 296 50.13 -14.35 -4.89
C LEU A 296 48.68 -14.22 -4.37
N MET A 297 48.49 -13.87 -3.09
CA MET A 297 47.18 -13.66 -2.46
C MET A 297 46.93 -12.20 -2.04
N MET A 298 47.82 -11.29 -2.40
CA MET A 298 47.59 -9.84 -2.43
C MET A 298 47.47 -9.40 -3.89
#